data_AF-A0A974NQX2-F1
#
_entry.id   AF-A0A974NQX2-F1
#
_cell.length_a   1.000
_cell.length_b   1.000
_cell.length_c   1.000
_cell.angle_alpha   90.00
_cell.angle_beta   90.00
_cell.angle_gamma   90.00
#
_symmetry.space_group_name_H-M   'P 1'
#
loop_
_entity.id
_entity.type
_entity.pdbx_description
1 polymer ?
#
loop_
_entity_poly.entity_id
_entity_poly.type
_entity_poly.pdbx_seq_one_letter_code
_entity_poly.pdbx_strand_id
1 'polypeptide(L)' 'MGNELINKFKNMGIQVEKTKSRHEIFSTVFRDDPEVLMSQTSFFSQQLACIKPDKRKMSEL' A
#
# COMPACT_ATOMS: atom_id res chain seq x y z
N MET A 1 25.87 12.51 2.84
CA MET A 1 24.84 13.38 2.25
C MET A 1 23.47 12.87 2.70
N GLY A 2 22.68 13.68 3.40
CA GLY A 2 21.33 13.28 3.86
C GLY A 2 20.29 13.42 2.75
N ASN A 3 19.14 12.75 2.89
CA ASN A 3 18.03 12.92 1.96
C ASN A 3 17.52 14.37 2.02
N GLU A 4 17.64 15.08 0.90
CA GLU A 4 17.34 16.52 0.81
C GLU A 4 15.90 16.85 1.21
N LEU A 5 14.96 15.95 0.88
CA LEU A 5 13.55 16.11 1.23
C LEU A 5 13.34 16.03 2.75
N ILE A 6 13.99 15.08 3.41
CA ILE A 6 13.93 14.94 4.88
C ILE A 6 14.51 16.18 5.55
N ASN A 7 15.63 16.69 5.05
CA ASN A 7 16.28 17.88 5.60
C ASN A 7 15.40 19.13 5.44
N LYS A 8 14.71 19.28 4.29
CA LYS A 8 13.76 20.36 4.05
C LYS A 8 12.68 20.40 5.14
N PHE A 9 12.03 19.26 5.42
CA PHE A 9 10.96 19.21 6.40
C PHE A 9 11.45 19.44 7.83
N LYS A 10 12.61 18.89 8.19
CA LYS A 10 13.25 19.17 9.49
C LYS A 10 13.52 20.66 9.70
N ASN A 11 14.00 21.36 8.67
CA ASN A 11 14.27 22.79 8.74
C ASN A 11 12.99 23.64 8.88
N MET A 12 11.82 23.09 8.53
CA MET A 12 10.51 23.72 8.76
C MET A 12 9.96 23.44 10.17
N GLY A 13 10.73 22.78 11.04
CA GLY A 13 10.27 22.35 12.37
C GLY A 13 9.35 21.13 12.33
N ILE A 14 9.24 20.44 11.18
CA ILE A 14 8.42 19.24 11.05
C ILE A 14 9.22 18.03 11.53
N GLN A 15 8.67 17.31 12.49
CA GLN A 15 9.23 16.07 13.00
C GLN A 15 9.07 14.96 11.97
N VAL A 16 10.20 14.39 11.54
CA VAL A 16 10.23 13.27 10.60
C VAL A 16 10.76 12.05 11.33
N GLU A 17 9.90 11.05 11.52
CA GLU A 17 10.22 9.80 12.20
C GLU A 17 10.27 8.64 11.22
N LYS A 18 11.18 7.69 11.48
CA LYS A 18 11.19 6.43 10.76
C LYS A 18 10.17 5.50 11.40
N THR A 19 9.25 5.00 10.59
CA THR A 19 8.34 3.92 10.97
C THR A 19 8.80 2.60 10.36
N LYS A 20 8.29 1.49 10.89
CA LYS A 20 8.48 0.17 10.28
C LYS A 20 7.99 0.19 8.84
N SER A 21 8.70 -0.51 7.96
CA SER A 21 8.26 -0.60 6.57
C SER A 21 6.93 -1.35 6.48
N ARG A 22 6.14 -1.06 5.44
CA ARG A 22 4.92 -1.82 5.14
C ARG A 22 5.19 -3.33 5.07
N HIS A 23 6.31 -3.71 4.44
CA HIS A 23 6.71 -5.10 4.32
C HIS A 23 7.01 -5.74 5.69
N GLU A 24 7.71 -5.02 6.57
CA GLU A 24 8.04 -5.49 7.92
C GLU A 24 6.78 -5.66 8.78
N ILE A 25 5.85 -4.70 8.71
CA ILE A 25 4.58 -4.77 9.41
C ILE A 25 3.79 -6.00 8.95
N PHE A 26 3.59 -6.16 7.63
CA PHE A 26 2.82 -7.28 7.10
C PHE A 26 3.51 -8.63 7.27
N SER A 27 4.84 -8.71 7.21
CA SER A 27 5.57 -9.95 7.46
C SER A 27 5.45 -10.38 8.92
N THR A 28 5.42 -9.42 9.85
CA THR A 28 5.19 -9.69 11.28
C THR A 28 3.76 -10.19 11.49
N VAL A 29 2.76 -9.45 10.98
CA VAL A 29 1.35 -9.84 11.10
C VAL A 29 1.09 -11.20 10.45
N PHE A 30 1.62 -11.47 9.26
CA PHE A 30 1.46 -12.75 8.58
C PHE A 30 2.04 -13.92 9.37
N ARG A 31 3.16 -13.70 10.06
CA ARG A 31 3.78 -14.73 10.91
C ARG A 31 2.95 -15.00 12.16
N ASP A 32 2.42 -13.94 12.78
CA ASP A 32 1.75 -14.03 14.07
C ASP A 32 0.28 -14.48 13.92
N ASP A 33 -0.42 -13.97 12.90
CA ASP A 33 -1.80 -14.31 12.56
C ASP A 33 -2.05 -14.12 11.04
N PRO A 34 -1.82 -15.18 10.23
CA PRO A 34 -1.99 -15.09 8.79
C PRO A 34 -3.45 -14.85 8.36
N GLU A 35 -4.43 -15.26 9.16
CA GLU A 35 -5.86 -15.15 8.83
C GLU A 35 -6.32 -13.69 8.76
N VAL A 36 -5.74 -12.80 9.58
CA VAL A 36 -6.02 -11.36 9.56
C VAL A 36 -5.72 -10.74 8.19
N LEU A 37 -4.65 -11.19 7.52
CA LEU A 37 -4.30 -10.70 6.18
C LEU A 37 -5.12 -11.39 5.09
N MET A 38 -5.43 -12.67 5.26
CA MET A 38 -6.21 -13.44 4.29
C MET A 38 -7.69 -13.03 4.27
N SER A 39 -8.27 -12.66 5.41
CA SER A 39 -9.67 -12.21 5.50
C SER A 39 -9.94 -10.92 4.71
N GLN A 40 -8.93 -10.09 4.46
CA GLN A 40 -9.09 -8.91 3.60
C GLN A 40 -9.01 -9.26 2.11
N THR A 41 -8.21 -10.26 1.74
CA THR A 41 -8.08 -10.67 0.33
C THR A 41 -9.38 -11.24 -0.23
N SER A 42 -10.14 -12.00 0.56
CA SER A 42 -11.44 -12.54 0.11
C SER A 42 -12.47 -11.44 -0.18
N PHE A 43 -12.51 -10.39 0.64
CA PHE A 43 -13.40 -9.23 0.46
C PHE A 43 -13.02 -8.39 -0.77
N PHE A 44 -11.71 -8.12 -0.97
CA PHE A 44 -11.24 -7.37 -2.13
C PHE A 44 -11.36 -8.17 -3.44
N SER A 45 -11.10 -9.48 -3.43
CA SER A 45 -11.28 -10.33 -4.60
C SER A 45 -12.74 -10.42 -5.04
N GLN A 46 -13.69 -10.44 -4.09
CA GLN A 46 -15.11 -10.38 -4.41
C GLN A 46 -15.52 -9.03 -5.00
N GLN A 47 -15.02 -7.90 -4.47
CA GLN A 47 -15.29 -6.58 -5.05
C GLN A 47 -14.71 -6.40 -6.45
N LEU A 48 -13.48 -6.88 -6.69
CA LEU A 48 -12.84 -6.81 -8.01
C LEU A 48 -13.56 -7.68 -9.06
N ALA A 49 -14.15 -8.82 -8.65
CA ALA A 49 -14.97 -9.65 -9.54
C ALA A 49 -16.27 -8.95 -9.99
N CYS A 50 -16.75 -7.95 -9.25
CA CYS A 50 -17.91 -7.14 -9.62
C CYS A 50 -17.57 -5.97 -10.55
N ILE A 51 -16.29 -5.65 -10.79
CA ILE A 51 -15.88 -4.63 -11.75
C ILE A 51 -15.97 -5.24 -13.15
N LYS A 52 -17.10 -4.99 -13.83
CA LYS A 52 -17.24 -5.35 -15.25
C LYS A 52 -16.19 -4.58 -16.06
N PRO A 53 -15.42 -5.23 -16.96
CA PRO A 53 -14.55 -4.52 -17.88
C PRO A 53 -15.39 -3.60 -18.75
N ASP A 54 -15.07 -2.30 -18.75
CA ASP A 54 -15.67 -1.34 -19.68
C ASP A 54 -15.22 -1.72 -21.10
N LYS A 55 -16.16 -2.18 -21.93
CA LYS A 55 -15.91 -2.65 -23.31
C LYS A 55 -15.68 -1.49 -24.30
N ARG A 56 -15.40 -0.28 -23.84
CA ARG A 56 -15.14 0.88 -24.71
C ARG A 56 -13.66 1.22 -24.74
N LYS A 57 -12.90 0.51 -25.60
CA LYS A 57 -11.74 1.02 -26.37
C LYS A 57 -11.03 -0.14 -27.07
N MET A 58 -11.62 -0.60 -28.17
CA MET A 58 -10.90 -1.30 -29.24
C MET A 58 -11.45 -0.78 -30.56
N SER A 59 -11.00 0.41 -30.94
CA SER A 59 -11.11 0.92 -32.30
C SER A 59 -10.19 2.13 -32.43
N GLU A 60 -8.92 1.87 -32.68
CA GLU A 60 -8.02 2.72 -33.46
C GLU A 60 -6.91 1.78 -33.95
N LEU A 61 -7.15 1.25 -35.15
CA LEU A 61 -6.16 0.64 -36.04
C LEU A 61 -5.69 1.73 -36.99
#